data_AF-A0A7X7PS46-F1
#
_entry.id   AF-A0A7X7PS46-F1
#
_cell.length_a   1.000
_cell.length_b   1.000
_cell.length_c   1.000
_cell.angle_alpha   90.00
_cell.angle_beta   90.00
_cell.angle_gamma   90.00
#
_symmetry.space_group_name_H-M   'P 1'
#
loop_
_entity.id
_entity.type
_entity.pdbx_description
1 polymer ?
#
loop_
_entity_poly.entity_id
_entity_poly.type
_entity_poly.pdbx_seq_one_letter_code
_entity_poly.pdbx_strand_id
1 'polypeptide(L)'
;MPQLKLPIDPSDVLGAVKAGADLAAAPAELLILADPEVADSVRQMLVGGESLERASEHAVASVATSVTLPPATSPETVVLVVIPAEGEAQLREGLRRASWPGGGVVAVLGDKRDSPAVTWYSDRVARVGVATAASWDRVWEALVWAAGPRAIPFARAYPTLRRAAARRLIANASLQNAAVGAVLFVPGTDLAVMTLNQMRLLLNLAGLFGYEVSVDRLLELASVLGAGLG
;
A
#
# COMPACT_ATOMS: atom_id res chain seq x y z
N MET A 1 11.53 1.40 -47.94
CA MET A 1 10.64 0.77 -46.94
C MET A 1 10.31 1.81 -45.90
N PRO A 2 9.02 2.13 -45.66
CA PRO A 2 8.66 3.10 -44.64
C PRO A 2 9.00 2.50 -43.28
N GLN A 3 9.82 3.20 -42.49
CA GLN A 3 10.11 2.81 -41.11
C GLN A 3 8.80 2.93 -40.33
N LEU A 4 8.28 1.79 -39.87
CA LEU A 4 7.14 1.73 -38.97
C LEU A 4 7.58 2.38 -37.66
N LYS A 5 7.26 3.65 -37.45
CA LYS A 5 7.40 4.30 -36.14
C LYS A 5 6.37 3.65 -35.23
N LEU A 6 6.81 2.69 -34.43
CA LEU A 6 6.01 2.17 -33.33
C LEU A 6 5.56 3.37 -32.48
N PRO A 7 4.26 3.49 -32.14
CA PRO A 7 3.73 4.61 -31.36
C PRO A 7 4.22 4.61 -29.90
N ILE A 8 5.11 3.69 -29.53
CA ILE A 8 5.63 3.49 -28.18
C ILE A 8 7.14 3.29 -28.28
N ASP A 9 7.89 4.15 -27.57
CA ASP A 9 9.35 4.15 -27.56
C ASP A 9 9.87 2.95 -26.75
N PRO A 10 10.82 2.15 -27.27
CA PRO A 10 11.45 1.05 -26.51
C PRO A 10 12.03 1.48 -25.15
N SER A 11 12.49 2.73 -25.02
CA SER A 11 13.04 3.26 -23.78
C SER A 11 11.98 3.47 -22.68
N ASP A 12 10.75 3.83 -23.05
CA ASP A 12 9.62 3.94 -22.11
C ASP A 12 9.21 2.57 -21.58
N VAL A 13 9.28 1.55 -22.44
CA VAL A 13 8.99 0.15 -22.07
C VAL A 13 10.05 -0.39 -21.10
N LEU A 14 11.33 -0.13 -21.38
CA LEU A 14 12.43 -0.45 -20.47
C LEU A 14 12.29 0.29 -19.13
N GLY A 15 11.84 1.54 -19.14
CA GLY A 15 11.55 2.32 -17.93
C GLY A 15 10.44 1.69 -17.07
N ALA A 16 9.37 1.19 -17.69
CA ALA A 16 8.27 0.53 -16.98
C ALA A 16 8.69 -0.81 -16.35
N VAL A 17 9.51 -1.61 -17.06
CA VAL A 17 10.09 -2.86 -16.52
C VAL A 17 11.00 -2.55 -15.35
N LYS A 18 11.89 -1.57 -15.50
CA LYS A 18 12.81 -1.16 -14.45
C LYS A 18 12.05 -0.66 -13.22
N ALA A 19 10.99 0.13 -13.40
CA ALA A 19 10.13 0.55 -12.30
C ALA A 19 9.50 -0.66 -11.57
N GLY A 20 9.08 -1.70 -12.29
CA GLY A 20 8.59 -2.95 -11.69
C GLY A 20 9.65 -3.71 -10.89
N ALA A 21 10.88 -3.79 -11.40
CA ALA A 21 12.02 -4.40 -10.70
C ALA A 21 12.45 -3.56 -9.47
N ASP A 22 12.47 -2.24 -9.60
CA ASP A 22 12.78 -1.31 -8.52
C ASP A 22 11.76 -1.41 -7.38
N LEU A 23 10.48 -1.63 -7.71
CA LEU A 23 9.42 -1.92 -6.72
C LEU A 23 9.66 -3.25 -5.97
N ALA A 24 10.32 -4.23 -6.60
CA ALA A 24 10.66 -5.51 -5.96
C ALA A 24 11.85 -5.39 -4.99
N ALA A 25 12.77 -4.48 -5.28
CA ALA A 25 13.97 -4.22 -4.48
C ALA A 25 13.79 -3.12 -3.42
N ALA A 26 12.67 -2.38 -3.47
CA ALA A 26 12.43 -1.27 -2.54
C ALA A 26 12.26 -1.78 -1.09
N PRO A 27 12.86 -1.07 -0.10
CA PRO A 27 12.76 -1.45 1.30
C PRO A 27 11.33 -1.34 1.82
N ALA A 28 10.91 -2.32 2.60
CA ALA A 28 9.61 -2.35 3.26
C ALA A 28 9.81 -2.65 4.76
N GLU A 29 10.02 -1.59 5.54
CA GLU A 29 10.25 -1.70 6.97
C GLU A 29 8.98 -1.40 7.76
N LEU A 30 8.52 -2.39 8.53
CA LEU A 30 7.37 -2.31 9.42
C LEU A 30 7.83 -2.41 10.88
N LEU A 31 7.71 -1.31 11.62
CA LEU A 31 7.94 -1.31 13.07
C LEU A 31 6.63 -1.51 13.82
N ILE A 32 6.52 -2.60 14.56
CA ILE A 32 5.35 -2.93 15.39
C ILE A 32 5.69 -2.59 16.84
N LEU A 33 4.98 -1.62 17.39
CA LEU A 33 5.11 -1.15 18.77
C LEU A 33 3.91 -1.67 19.56
N ALA A 34 4.11 -2.66 20.40
CA ALA A 34 3.02 -3.26 21.17
C ALA A 34 3.12 -2.88 22.65
N ASP A 35 1.98 -2.55 23.25
CA ASP A 35 1.87 -2.38 24.69
C ASP A 35 2.30 -3.69 25.41
N PRO A 36 3.07 -3.61 26.51
CA PRO A 36 3.51 -4.80 27.25
C PRO A 36 2.40 -5.80 27.59
N GLU A 37 1.18 -5.32 27.85
CA GLU A 37 0.04 -6.18 28.19
C GLU A 37 -0.39 -7.08 27.03
N VAL A 38 -0.18 -6.63 25.79
CA VAL A 38 -0.67 -7.32 24.57
C VAL A 38 0.47 -7.78 23.67
N ALA A 39 1.72 -7.45 23.99
CA ALA A 39 2.88 -7.68 23.14
C ALA A 39 3.10 -9.16 22.79
N ASP A 40 2.90 -10.07 23.76
CA ASP A 40 3.06 -11.50 23.52
C ASP A 40 1.94 -12.05 22.62
N SER A 41 0.70 -11.62 22.85
CA SER A 41 -0.45 -11.96 21.98
C SER A 41 -0.26 -11.44 20.56
N VAL A 42 0.22 -10.20 20.41
CA VAL A 42 0.52 -9.59 19.10
C VAL A 42 1.66 -10.33 18.41
N ARG A 43 2.72 -10.71 19.14
CA ARG A 43 3.83 -11.49 18.60
C ARG A 43 3.33 -12.86 18.14
N GLN A 44 2.53 -13.56 18.92
CA GLN A 44 1.95 -14.85 18.53
C GLN A 44 1.03 -14.72 17.31
N MET A 45 0.15 -13.72 17.28
CA MET A 45 -0.78 -13.52 16.17
C MET A 45 -0.06 -13.11 14.88
N LEU A 46 0.83 -12.11 14.94
CA LEU A 46 1.48 -11.56 13.74
C LEU A 46 2.66 -12.41 13.26
N VAL A 47 3.46 -12.95 14.19
CA VAL A 47 4.70 -13.69 13.86
C VAL A 47 4.48 -15.20 13.92
N GLY A 48 3.69 -15.70 14.87
CA GLY A 48 3.43 -17.14 15.05
C GLY A 48 2.24 -17.70 14.27
N GLY A 49 1.31 -16.85 13.81
CA GLY A 49 0.01 -17.26 13.27
C GLY A 49 -0.20 -16.98 11.78
N GLU A 50 0.86 -16.96 10.96
CA GLU A 50 0.84 -16.69 9.50
C GLU A 50 0.31 -15.30 9.08
N SER A 51 -0.13 -14.45 10.01
CA SER A 51 -0.82 -13.20 9.69
C SER A 51 0.09 -12.10 9.11
N LEU A 52 1.40 -12.16 9.32
CA LEU A 52 2.37 -11.22 8.74
C LEU A 52 3.52 -11.97 8.07
N GLU A 53 3.17 -12.82 7.11
CA GLU A 53 4.14 -13.51 6.26
C GLU A 53 5.08 -12.51 5.55
N ARG A 54 6.36 -12.88 5.41
CA ARG A 54 7.33 -12.11 4.64
C ARG A 54 7.57 -12.82 3.31
N ALA A 55 7.27 -12.14 2.22
CA ALA A 55 7.50 -12.65 0.87
C ALA A 55 8.73 -12.01 0.18
N SER A 56 9.52 -11.20 0.90
CA SER A 56 10.74 -10.56 0.41
C SER A 56 11.81 -10.54 1.49
N GLU A 57 13.07 -10.74 1.09
CA GLU A 57 14.26 -10.61 1.95
C GLU A 57 14.48 -9.17 2.44
N HIS A 58 13.93 -8.19 1.72
CA HIS A 58 13.99 -6.76 2.05
C HIS A 58 12.83 -6.33 2.99
N ALA A 59 11.98 -7.27 3.40
CA ALA A 59 10.90 -7.04 4.34
C ALA A 59 11.41 -7.17 5.79
N VAL A 60 11.45 -6.07 6.52
CA VAL A 60 11.90 -6.05 7.92
C VAL A 60 10.73 -5.69 8.81
N ALA A 61 10.15 -6.70 9.46
CA ALA A 61 9.19 -6.48 10.54
C ALA A 61 9.86 -6.70 11.90
N SER A 62 9.69 -5.77 12.83
CA SER A 62 10.17 -5.94 14.22
C SER A 62 9.05 -5.63 15.20
N VAL A 63 8.98 -6.40 16.29
CA VAL A 63 7.99 -6.20 17.36
C VAL A 63 8.72 -5.77 18.62
N ALA A 64 8.50 -4.52 19.05
CA ALA A 64 9.03 -3.99 20.30
C ALA A 64 7.94 -3.97 21.38
N THR A 65 8.31 -4.37 22.59
CA THR A 65 7.45 -4.30 23.80
C THR A 65 7.48 -2.88 24.38
N SER A 66 7.10 -1.91 23.55
CA SER A 66 7.00 -0.51 23.90
C SER A 66 6.07 0.18 22.92
N VAL A 67 5.36 1.20 23.40
CA VAL A 67 4.48 2.07 22.63
C VAL A 67 5.14 3.41 22.27
N THR A 68 6.39 3.60 22.70
CA THR A 68 7.16 4.80 22.42
C THR A 68 7.86 4.68 21.07
N LEU A 69 7.55 5.62 20.18
CA LEU A 69 8.23 5.75 18.89
C LEU A 69 9.72 6.07 19.09
N PRO A 70 10.64 5.33 18.45
CA PRO A 70 12.05 5.67 18.47
C PRO A 70 12.28 7.08 17.90
N PRO A 71 13.16 7.90 18.52
CA PRO A 71 13.39 9.28 18.09
C PRO A 71 13.99 9.38 16.68
N ALA A 72 14.65 8.33 16.19
CA ALA A 72 15.26 8.25 14.87
C ALA A 72 14.54 7.21 13.97
N THR A 73 13.22 7.34 13.83
CA THR A 73 12.45 6.50 12.89
C THR A 73 12.73 6.97 11.46
N SER A 74 13.13 6.05 10.57
CA SER A 74 13.40 6.36 9.16
C SER A 74 12.10 6.78 8.44
N PRO A 75 12.14 7.68 7.45
CA PRO A 75 10.99 7.97 6.59
C PRO A 75 10.48 6.76 5.80
N GLU A 76 11.30 5.71 5.68
CA GLU A 76 10.96 4.45 5.04
C GLU A 76 10.28 3.45 6.00
N THR A 77 10.24 3.73 7.30
CA THR A 77 9.61 2.85 8.30
C THR A 77 8.14 3.23 8.47
N VAL A 78 7.22 2.31 8.17
CA VAL A 78 5.81 2.46 8.56
C VAL A 78 5.64 1.88 9.97
N VAL A 79 4.89 2.55 10.82
CA VAL A 79 4.73 2.13 12.23
C VAL A 79 3.32 1.63 12.50
N LEU A 80 3.20 0.45 13.09
CA LEU A 80 1.96 -0.09 13.65
C LEU A 80 2.06 -0.08 15.18
N VAL A 81 1.26 0.73 15.85
CA VAL A 81 1.16 0.73 17.32
C VAL A 81 -0.05 -0.10 17.72
N VAL A 82 0.10 -1.09 18.59
CA VAL A 82 -0.99 -1.96 19.07
C VAL A 82 -1.14 -1.81 20.58
N ILE A 83 -2.32 -1.36 21.02
CA ILE A 83 -2.57 -1.00 22.42
C ILE A 83 -3.95 -1.49 22.87
N PRO A 84 -4.14 -1.79 24.17
CA PRO A 84 -5.47 -2.00 24.72
C PRO A 84 -6.28 -0.68 24.76
N ALA A 85 -7.61 -0.78 24.70
CA ALA A 85 -8.51 0.37 24.73
C ALA A 85 -8.33 1.25 25.98
N GLU A 86 -8.00 0.62 27.10
CA GLU A 86 -7.75 1.25 28.39
C GLU A 86 -6.52 2.18 28.38
N GLY A 87 -5.53 1.87 27.53
CA GLY A 87 -4.28 2.64 27.37
C GLY A 87 -4.34 3.76 26.33
N GLU A 88 -5.41 3.85 25.53
CA GLU A 88 -5.52 4.83 24.43
C GLU A 88 -5.43 6.28 24.94
N ALA A 89 -6.04 6.58 26.09
CA ALA A 89 -6.14 7.94 26.60
C ALA A 89 -4.77 8.53 27.00
N GLN A 90 -3.93 7.72 27.65
CA GLN A 90 -2.61 8.06 28.15
C GLN A 90 -1.63 8.27 26.99
N LEU A 91 -1.78 7.47 25.93
CA LEU A 91 -0.95 7.53 24.73
C LEU A 91 -1.36 8.60 23.74
N ARG A 92 -2.62 9.03 23.73
CA ARG A 92 -3.16 9.99 22.75
C ARG A 92 -2.32 11.25 22.62
N GLU A 93 -1.84 11.78 23.74
CA GLU A 93 -1.03 13.00 23.77
C GLU A 93 0.42 12.77 23.31
N GLY A 94 0.95 11.56 23.52
CA GLY A 94 2.25 11.15 23.00
C GLY A 94 2.20 10.91 21.48
N LEU A 95 1.18 10.20 21.00
CA LEU A 95 0.98 9.87 19.59
C LEU A 95 0.79 11.11 18.72
N ARG A 96 0.10 12.14 19.24
CA ARG A 96 -0.08 13.44 18.56
C ARG A 96 1.21 14.23 18.41
N ARG A 97 2.12 14.12 19.39
CA ARG A 97 3.40 14.85 19.40
C ARG A 97 4.53 14.09 18.72
N ALA A 98 4.37 12.78 18.56
CA ALA A 98 5.37 11.96 17.89
C ALA A 98 5.44 12.28 16.40
N SER A 99 6.66 12.19 15.84
CA SER A 99 6.88 12.31 14.40
C SER A 99 6.67 10.94 13.74
N TRP A 100 5.89 10.91 12.66
CA TRP A 100 5.59 9.71 11.89
C TRP A 100 6.08 9.88 10.45
N PRO A 101 7.41 9.93 10.22
CA PRO A 101 7.95 10.32 8.92
C PRO A 101 7.51 9.36 7.79
N GLY A 102 7.44 8.06 8.11
CA GLY A 102 6.91 7.03 7.21
C GLY A 102 5.42 6.73 7.34
N GLY A 103 4.68 7.49 8.15
CA GLY A 103 3.27 7.23 8.45
C GLY A 103 3.08 6.09 9.46
N GLY A 104 1.85 5.93 9.94
CA GLY A 104 1.55 4.83 10.85
C GLY A 104 0.08 4.67 11.22
N VAL A 105 -0.19 3.59 11.94
CA VAL A 105 -1.52 3.19 12.37
C VAL A 105 -1.49 2.80 13.83
N VAL A 106 -2.49 3.28 14.59
CA VAL A 106 -2.73 2.89 15.97
C VAL A 106 -3.92 1.93 15.99
N ALA A 107 -3.66 0.66 16.26
CA ALA A 107 -4.65 -0.39 16.44
C ALA A 107 -5.03 -0.49 17.94
N VAL A 108 -6.29 -0.19 18.24
CA VAL A 108 -6.83 -0.18 19.60
C VAL A 108 -7.64 -1.44 19.86
N LEU A 109 -7.09 -2.39 20.60
CA LEU A 109 -7.71 -3.67 20.93
C LEU A 109 -8.83 -3.50 21.96
N GLY A 110 -9.96 -4.18 21.74
CA GLY A 110 -11.10 -4.12 22.66
C GLY A 110 -11.92 -2.83 22.56
N ASP A 111 -11.75 -2.06 21.48
CA ASP A 111 -12.47 -0.81 21.28
C ASP A 111 -14.00 -1.03 21.19
N LYS A 112 -14.72 -0.61 22.23
CA LYS A 112 -16.19 -0.72 22.34
C LYS A 112 -16.95 0.30 21.50
N ARG A 113 -16.28 1.26 20.86
CA ARG A 113 -16.93 2.26 20.02
C ARG A 113 -17.60 1.64 18.77
N ASP A 114 -17.25 0.40 18.44
CA ASP A 114 -17.76 -0.40 17.31
C ASP A 114 -17.95 0.44 16.03
N SER A 115 -17.01 1.35 15.78
CA SER A 115 -17.08 2.22 14.62
C SER A 115 -16.41 1.51 13.45
N PRO A 116 -17.09 1.37 12.30
CA PRO A 116 -16.47 0.83 11.10
C PRO A 116 -15.45 1.78 10.46
N ALA A 117 -15.34 3.02 10.93
CA ALA A 117 -14.53 4.07 10.31
C ALA A 117 -13.07 4.08 10.80
N VAL A 118 -12.15 4.23 9.86
CA VAL A 118 -10.76 4.61 10.15
C VAL A 118 -10.73 6.10 10.53
N THR A 119 -10.16 6.43 11.69
CA THR A 119 -10.01 7.81 12.15
C THR A 119 -8.63 8.33 11.81
N TRP A 120 -8.52 9.39 11.02
CA TRP A 120 -7.22 9.98 10.64
C TRP A 120 -6.84 11.11 11.59
N TYR A 121 -5.65 11.04 12.17
CA TYR A 121 -5.12 12.09 13.04
C TYR A 121 -4.38 13.17 12.24
N SER A 122 -3.68 12.77 11.18
CA SER A 122 -2.98 13.64 10.24
C SER A 122 -2.76 12.89 8.91
N ASP A 123 -2.10 13.54 7.95
CA ASP A 123 -1.70 12.88 6.71
C ASP A 123 -0.88 11.61 7.03
N ARG A 124 -1.34 10.47 6.52
CA ARG A 124 -0.72 9.15 6.69
C ARG A 124 -0.63 8.62 8.14
N VAL A 125 -1.38 9.20 9.09
CA VAL A 125 -1.47 8.68 10.47
C VAL A 125 -2.92 8.39 10.86
N ALA A 126 -3.20 7.13 11.16
CA ALA A 126 -4.55 6.66 11.41
C ALA A 126 -4.70 5.96 12.77
N ARG A 127 -5.95 5.86 13.22
CA ARG A 127 -6.40 5.06 14.36
C ARG A 127 -7.55 4.16 13.94
N VAL A 128 -7.45 2.90 14.33
CA VAL A 128 -8.42 1.84 14.01
C VAL A 128 -8.78 1.10 15.29
N GLY A 129 -10.08 1.00 15.57
CA GLY A 129 -10.59 0.13 16.63
C GLY A 129 -10.62 -1.32 16.19
N VAL A 130 -10.13 -2.22 17.04
CA VAL A 130 -10.05 -3.66 16.79
C VAL A 130 -10.89 -4.38 17.85
N ALA A 131 -12.12 -4.72 17.48
CA ALA A 131 -13.04 -5.46 18.35
C ALA A 131 -13.07 -6.96 18.03
N THR A 132 -12.87 -7.32 16.76
CA THR A 132 -12.92 -8.70 16.27
C THR A 132 -11.76 -8.99 15.33
N ALA A 133 -11.55 -10.26 14.97
CA ALA A 133 -10.56 -10.65 13.97
C ALA A 133 -10.77 -9.93 12.62
N ALA A 134 -12.02 -9.72 12.21
CA ALA A 134 -12.36 -9.01 10.97
C ALA A 134 -11.97 -7.52 10.99
N SER A 135 -11.78 -6.93 12.18
CA SER A 135 -11.32 -5.54 12.30
C SER A 135 -9.87 -5.35 11.81
N TRP A 136 -9.08 -6.42 11.73
CA TRP A 136 -7.69 -6.35 11.22
C TRP A 136 -7.60 -6.00 9.74
N ASP A 137 -8.58 -6.37 8.93
CA ASP A 137 -8.63 -5.96 7.52
C ASP A 137 -8.58 -4.43 7.36
N ARG A 138 -9.17 -3.70 8.31
CA ARG A 138 -9.15 -2.23 8.34
C ARG A 138 -7.81 -1.68 8.81
N VAL A 139 -7.13 -2.38 9.70
CA VAL A 139 -5.76 -2.04 10.10
C VAL A 139 -4.83 -2.17 8.89
N TRP A 140 -4.99 -3.24 8.10
CA TRP A 140 -4.24 -3.45 6.85
C TRP A 140 -4.54 -2.39 5.80
N GLU A 141 -5.80 -2.01 5.62
CA GLU A 141 -6.17 -0.88 4.77
C GLU A 141 -5.54 0.43 5.23
N ALA A 142 -5.62 0.74 6.53
CA ALA A 142 -5.02 1.95 7.09
C ALA A 142 -3.50 1.96 6.92
N LEU A 143 -2.81 0.82 7.08
CA LEU A 143 -1.35 0.72 6.91
C LEU A 143 -0.95 0.95 5.46
N VAL A 144 -1.68 0.39 4.50
CA VAL A 144 -1.46 0.62 3.07
C VAL A 144 -1.67 2.11 2.73
N TRP A 145 -2.66 2.76 3.32
CA TRP A 145 -2.86 4.20 3.17
C TRP A 145 -1.72 5.02 3.79
N ALA A 146 -1.27 4.66 5.00
CA ALA A 146 -0.16 5.30 5.69
C ALA A 146 1.18 5.16 4.93
N ALA A 147 1.41 4.01 4.29
CA ALA A 147 2.59 3.77 3.44
C ALA A 147 2.64 4.69 2.21
N GLY A 148 1.49 5.24 1.78
CA GLY A 148 1.43 6.24 0.71
C GLY A 148 2.01 5.71 -0.62
N PRO A 149 3.03 6.38 -1.20
CA PRO A 149 3.71 5.90 -2.42
C PRO A 149 4.34 4.51 -2.28
N ARG A 150 4.66 4.10 -1.04
CA ARG A 150 5.30 2.82 -0.74
C ARG A 150 4.29 1.67 -0.61
N ALA A 151 3.00 1.91 -0.83
CA ALA A 151 1.96 0.88 -0.71
C ALA A 151 2.24 -0.39 -1.54
N ILE A 152 2.74 -0.25 -2.78
CA ILE A 152 3.05 -1.40 -3.65
C ILE A 152 4.23 -2.22 -3.12
N PRO A 153 5.43 -1.65 -2.86
CA PRO A 153 6.53 -2.45 -2.33
C PRO A 153 6.22 -3.04 -0.95
N PHE A 154 5.47 -2.31 -0.11
CA PHE A 154 5.04 -2.81 1.19
C PHE A 154 4.11 -4.02 1.07
N ALA A 155 3.14 -3.99 0.16
CA ALA A 155 2.23 -5.11 -0.06
C ALA A 155 2.87 -6.28 -0.82
N ARG A 156 3.90 -6.02 -1.63
CA ARG A 156 4.72 -7.08 -2.21
C ARG A 156 5.49 -7.82 -1.12
N ALA A 157 6.09 -7.07 -0.19
CA ALA A 157 6.85 -7.57 0.95
C ALA A 157 5.97 -8.32 1.98
N TYR A 158 4.76 -7.83 2.24
CA TYR A 158 3.81 -8.42 3.20
C TYR A 158 2.50 -8.86 2.48
N PRO A 159 2.34 -10.15 2.14
CA PRO A 159 1.20 -10.67 1.39
C PRO A 159 -0.17 -10.30 1.97
N THR A 160 -0.28 -10.22 3.29
CA THR A 160 -1.49 -9.81 4.01
C THR A 160 -2.03 -8.46 3.56
N LEU A 161 -1.15 -7.55 3.13
CA LEU A 161 -1.51 -6.22 2.68
C LEU A 161 -1.93 -6.16 1.21
N ARG A 162 -1.69 -7.20 0.40
CA ARG A 162 -1.99 -7.21 -1.04
C ARG A 162 -3.46 -6.92 -1.32
N ARG A 163 -4.37 -7.54 -0.57
CA ARG A 163 -5.81 -7.33 -0.80
C ARG A 163 -6.21 -5.87 -0.54
N ALA A 164 -5.69 -5.27 0.53
CA ALA A 164 -5.91 -3.87 0.86
C ALA A 164 -5.29 -2.91 -0.17
N ALA A 165 -4.06 -3.18 -0.60
CA ALA A 165 -3.37 -2.40 -1.62
C ALA A 165 -4.02 -2.50 -3.01
N ALA A 166 -4.48 -3.69 -3.41
CA ALA A 166 -5.24 -3.87 -4.64
C ALA A 166 -6.54 -3.05 -4.62
N ARG A 167 -7.30 -3.09 -3.51
CA ARG A 167 -8.52 -2.27 -3.35
C ARG A 167 -8.20 -0.77 -3.49
N ARG A 168 -7.13 -0.29 -2.86
CA ARG A 168 -6.68 1.10 -2.99
C ARG A 168 -6.33 1.46 -4.44
N LEU A 169 -5.58 0.62 -5.14
CA LEU A 169 -5.21 0.86 -6.53
C LEU A 169 -6.45 0.92 -7.44
N ILE A 170 -7.38 -0.01 -7.27
CA ILE A 170 -8.64 -0.05 -8.02
C ILE A 170 -9.48 1.21 -7.73
N ALA A 171 -9.61 1.60 -6.45
CA ALA A 171 -10.37 2.79 -6.06
C ALA A 171 -9.78 4.08 -6.68
N ASN A 172 -8.45 4.22 -6.67
CA ASN A 172 -7.76 5.36 -7.27
C ASN A 172 -7.95 5.40 -8.80
N ALA A 173 -7.84 4.24 -9.46
CA ALA A 173 -8.07 4.15 -10.90
C ALA A 173 -9.53 4.48 -11.27
N SER A 174 -10.50 3.97 -10.50
CA SER A 174 -11.92 4.31 -10.66
C SER A 174 -12.18 5.80 -10.49
N LEU A 175 -11.57 6.44 -9.49
CA LEU A 175 -11.69 7.88 -9.28
C LEU A 175 -11.08 8.68 -10.44
N GLN A 176 -9.91 8.27 -10.94
CA GLN A 176 -9.29 8.89 -12.11
C GLN A 176 -10.15 8.74 -13.36
N ASN A 177 -10.73 7.56 -13.58
CA ASN A 177 -11.65 7.33 -14.69
C ASN A 177 -12.92 8.17 -14.58
N ALA A 178 -13.48 8.34 -13.38
CA ALA A 178 -14.60 9.22 -13.14
C ALA A 178 -14.24 10.70 -13.42
N ALA A 179 -13.05 11.14 -13.01
CA ALA A 179 -12.56 12.49 -13.30
C ALA A 179 -12.34 12.72 -14.80
N VAL A 180 -11.74 11.75 -15.51
CA VAL A 180 -11.57 11.80 -16.97
C VAL A 180 -12.93 11.94 -17.66
N GLY A 181 -13.91 11.10 -17.29
CA GLY A 181 -15.27 11.17 -17.83
C GLY A 181 -16.05 12.44 -17.46
N ALA A 182 -15.62 13.18 -16.44
CA ALA A 182 -16.21 14.46 -16.07
C ALA A 182 -15.58 15.66 -16.80
N VAL A 183 -14.31 15.55 -17.23
CA VAL A 183 -13.50 16.66 -17.76
C VAL A 183 -13.38 16.63 -19.27
N LEU A 184 -13.32 15.44 -19.89
CA LEU A 184 -13.16 15.31 -21.34
C LEU A 184 -14.52 15.03 -22.00
N PHE A 185 -15.00 15.98 -22.79
CA PHE A 185 -16.18 15.86 -23.66
C PHE A 185 -15.77 15.80 -25.15
N VAL A 186 -14.52 15.43 -25.43
CA VAL A 186 -13.97 15.38 -26.80
C VAL A 186 -14.11 13.95 -27.33
N PRO A 187 -14.86 13.71 -28.40
CA PRO A 187 -15.10 12.36 -28.92
C PRO A 187 -13.77 11.62 -29.21
N GLY A 188 -13.55 10.50 -28.51
CA GLY A 188 -12.46 9.56 -28.80
C GLY A 188 -11.19 9.70 -27.94
N THR A 189 -10.92 10.87 -27.34
CA THR A 189 -9.73 11.03 -26.46
C THR A 189 -9.87 10.31 -25.12
N ASP A 190 -11.11 10.20 -24.65
CA ASP A 190 -11.44 9.68 -23.32
C ASP A 190 -11.14 8.18 -23.26
N LEU A 191 -11.36 7.47 -24.38
CA LEU A 191 -11.06 6.05 -24.53
C LEU A 191 -9.56 5.79 -24.42
N ALA A 192 -8.71 6.58 -25.07
CA ALA A 192 -7.26 6.38 -25.03
C ALA A 192 -6.69 6.62 -23.62
N VAL A 193 -7.12 7.71 -22.97
CA VAL A 193 -6.69 8.06 -21.60
C VAL A 193 -7.16 7.00 -20.59
N MET A 194 -8.43 6.58 -20.65
CA MET A 194 -8.95 5.53 -19.77
C MET A 194 -8.24 4.19 -20.01
N THR A 195 -7.99 3.82 -21.26
CA THR A 195 -7.28 2.57 -21.60
C THR A 195 -5.86 2.55 -21.02
N LEU A 196 -5.12 3.66 -21.14
CA LEU A 196 -3.77 3.78 -20.56
C LEU A 196 -3.80 3.69 -19.03
N ASN A 197 -4.82 4.29 -18.40
CA ASN A 197 -4.99 4.20 -16.95
C ASN A 197 -5.27 2.75 -16.49
N GLN A 198 -6.10 2.01 -17.22
CA GLN A 198 -6.36 0.60 -16.94
C GLN A 198 -5.12 -0.28 -17.11
N MET A 199 -4.30 -0.01 -18.13
CA MET A 199 -3.02 -0.68 -18.29
C MET A 199 -2.12 -0.45 -17.08
N ARG A 200 -1.99 0.80 -16.63
CA ARG A 200 -1.19 1.14 -15.44
C ARG A 200 -1.71 0.43 -14.19
N LEU A 201 -3.02 0.37 -13.99
CA LEU A 201 -3.63 -0.39 -12.90
C LEU A 201 -3.23 -1.87 -12.97
N LEU A 202 -3.35 -2.49 -14.14
CA LEU A 202 -3.02 -3.91 -14.34
C LEU A 202 -1.55 -4.20 -14.04
N LEU A 203 -0.63 -3.37 -14.51
CA LEU A 203 0.81 -3.52 -14.23
C LEU A 203 1.14 -3.34 -12.75
N ASN A 204 0.51 -2.38 -12.07
CA ASN A 204 0.67 -2.21 -10.63
C ASN A 204 0.15 -3.43 -9.86
N LEU A 205 -1.00 -4.00 -10.26
CA LEU A 205 -1.54 -5.23 -9.66
C LEU A 205 -0.62 -6.43 -9.93
N ALA A 206 -0.06 -6.56 -11.13
CA ALA A 206 0.90 -7.61 -11.44
C ALA A 206 2.13 -7.52 -10.50
N GLY A 207 2.75 -6.34 -10.40
CA GLY A 207 3.89 -6.10 -9.52
C GLY A 207 3.58 -6.34 -8.03
N LEU A 208 2.39 -5.95 -7.59
CA LEU A 208 1.87 -6.17 -6.23
C LEU A 208 1.79 -7.66 -5.87
N PHE A 209 1.31 -8.49 -6.79
CA PHE A 209 1.14 -9.94 -6.59
C PHE A 209 2.38 -10.77 -6.93
N GLY A 210 3.49 -10.11 -7.30
CA GLY A 210 4.72 -10.82 -7.63
C GLY A 210 4.82 -11.30 -9.07
N TYR A 211 3.86 -10.98 -9.93
CA TYR A 211 3.92 -11.35 -11.34
C TYR A 211 4.95 -10.48 -12.07
N GLU A 212 5.97 -11.10 -12.61
CA GLU A 212 6.95 -10.44 -13.46
C GLU A 212 6.38 -10.32 -14.87
N VAL A 213 6.27 -9.08 -15.35
CA VAL A 213 5.87 -8.82 -16.73
C VAL A 213 7.15 -8.63 -17.54
N SER A 214 7.40 -9.55 -18.47
CA SER A 214 8.59 -9.47 -19.34
C SER A 214 8.51 -8.29 -20.31
N VAL A 215 9.67 -7.86 -20.81
CA VAL A 215 9.78 -6.83 -21.85
C VAL A 215 8.93 -7.21 -23.07
N ASP A 216 8.99 -8.47 -23.51
CA ASP A 216 8.23 -8.96 -24.65
C ASP A 216 6.71 -8.80 -24.45
N ARG A 217 6.20 -9.11 -23.25
CA ARG A 217 4.76 -8.94 -22.92
C ARG A 217 4.34 -7.48 -22.88
N LEU A 218 5.20 -6.59 -22.41
CA LEU A 218 4.92 -5.15 -22.46
C LEU A 218 4.94 -4.62 -23.89
N LEU A 219 5.85 -5.11 -24.75
CA LEU A 219 5.90 -4.76 -26.16
C LEU A 219 4.67 -5.27 -26.93
N GLU A 220 4.20 -6.49 -26.63
CA GLU A 220 2.95 -7.01 -27.17
C GLU A 220 1.77 -6.13 -26.75
N LEU A 221 1.67 -5.81 -25.47
CA LEU A 221 0.60 -4.96 -24.94
C LEU A 221 0.63 -3.56 -25.56
N ALA A 222 1.81 -2.95 -25.64
CA ALA A 222 2.08 -1.69 -26.32
C ALA A 222 1.62 -1.74 -27.79
N SER A 223 2.02 -2.78 -28.52
CA SER A 223 1.70 -2.93 -29.94
C SER A 223 0.19 -3.08 -30.18
N VAL A 224 -0.51 -3.85 -29.34
CA VAL A 224 -1.97 -4.00 -29.39
C VAL A 224 -2.68 -2.67 -29.12
N LEU A 225 -2.21 -1.92 -28.11
CA LEU A 225 -2.76 -0.59 -27.81
C LEU A 225 -2.49 0.41 -28.93
N GLY A 226 -1.29 0.45 -29.47
CA GLY A 226 -0.94 1.29 -30.61
C GLY A 226 -1.81 1.00 -31.83
N ALA A 227 -1.97 -0.27 -32.18
CA ALA A 227 -2.83 -0.68 -33.29
C ALA A 227 -4.32 -0.36 -33.05
N GLY A 228 -4.79 -0.45 -31.80
CA GLY A 228 -6.19 -0.19 -31.44
C GLY A 228 -6.54 1.30 -31.30
N LEU A 229 -5.56 2.16 -31.00
CA LEU A 229 -5.76 3.59 -30.77
C LEU A 229 -5.36 4.48 -31.96
N GLY A 230 -4.65 3.94 -32.96
CA GLY A 230 -4.35 4.63 -34.23
C GLY A 230 -2.87 4.94 -34.44
#